data_AF-A0A7S3HH17-F1
#
_entry.id   AF-A0A7S3HH17-F1
#
_cell.length_a   1.000
_cell.length_b   1.000
_cell.length_c   1.000
_cell.angle_alpha   90.00
_cell.angle_beta   90.00
_cell.angle_gamma   90.00
#
_symmetry.space_group_name_H-M   'P 1'
#
loop_
_entity.id
_entity.type
_entity.pdbx_description
1 polymer ?
#
loop_
_entity_poly.entity_id
_entity_poly.type
_entity_poly.pdbx_seq_one_letter_code
_entity_poly.pdbx_strand_id
1 'polypeptide(L)'
;EGSAQEAQHFAGVDASLLDCELDTELADKLLEFCAALPNQGCVCRLAHNDLSSGTDTEQRLFERIAERELRERELRFNQELKKKASNQKDFAVSAAQRRTAEDGIAAATARLAALDEEVLELNRKKKEAPWYML
;
A
#
# COMPACT_ATOMS: atom_id res chain seq x y z
N GLU A 1 14.47 -12.50 -23.75
CA GLU A 1 14.65 -12.71 -22.30
C GLU A 1 15.76 -11.78 -21.84
N GLY A 2 15.47 -10.80 -20.97
CA GLY A 2 16.50 -9.85 -20.51
C GLY A 2 16.02 -8.53 -19.91
N SER A 3 14.82 -8.42 -19.34
CA SER A 3 14.24 -7.10 -19.00
C SER A 3 13.93 -6.83 -17.53
N ALA A 4 14.40 -7.67 -16.59
CA ALA A 4 14.15 -7.44 -15.16
C ALA A 4 15.37 -6.88 -14.39
N GLN A 5 16.59 -7.18 -14.84
CA GLN A 5 17.82 -6.76 -14.13
C GLN A 5 18.26 -5.33 -14.48
N GLU A 6 17.97 -4.84 -15.69
CA GLU A 6 18.36 -3.48 -16.12
C GLU A 6 17.55 -2.38 -15.42
N ALA A 7 16.34 -2.69 -14.94
CA ALA A 7 15.47 -1.73 -14.24
C ALA A 7 15.98 -1.34 -12.84
N GLN A 8 16.87 -2.14 -12.23
CA GLN A 8 17.41 -1.87 -10.89
C GLN A 8 18.56 -0.85 -10.88
N HIS A 9 19.04 -0.42 -12.06
CA HIS A 9 20.17 0.50 -12.22
C HIS A 9 19.75 1.85 -12.84
N PHE A 10 18.54 2.32 -12.56
CA PHE A 10 18.06 3.59 -13.09
C PHE A 10 18.63 4.79 -12.31
N ALA A 11 19.23 5.74 -13.04
CA ALA A 11 19.72 7.02 -12.55
C ALA A 11 19.24 8.15 -13.46
N GLY A 12 17.93 8.40 -13.52
CA GLY A 12 17.34 9.47 -14.33
C GLY A 12 16.31 10.29 -13.56
N VAL A 13 15.88 11.43 -14.13
CA VAL A 13 14.95 12.39 -13.54
C VAL A 13 13.63 12.40 -14.31
N ASP A 14 12.50 12.34 -13.61
CA ASP A 14 11.14 12.36 -14.18
C ASP A 14 10.53 13.77 -14.11
N ALA A 15 9.94 14.22 -15.22
CA ALA A 15 9.36 15.55 -15.43
C ALA A 15 7.95 15.51 -16.03
N SER A 16 7.37 14.32 -16.20
CA SER A 16 6.25 14.04 -17.12
C SER A 16 4.90 14.61 -16.67
N LEU A 17 4.81 15.16 -15.45
CA LEU A 17 3.56 15.63 -14.82
C LEU A 17 3.54 17.15 -14.58
N LEU A 18 4.49 17.92 -15.14
CA LEU A 18 4.43 19.37 -15.05
C LEU A 18 3.45 19.95 -16.07
N ASP A 19 2.29 20.39 -15.58
CA ASP A 19 1.29 21.15 -16.34
C ASP A 19 1.48 22.68 -16.17
N CYS A 20 2.71 23.12 -15.86
CA CYS A 20 3.08 24.51 -15.59
C CYS A 20 4.33 24.95 -16.35
N GLU A 21 4.61 26.27 -16.38
CA GLU A 21 5.89 26.81 -16.87
C GLU A 21 7.02 26.04 -16.18
N LEU A 22 7.82 25.33 -17.00
CA LEU A 22 8.84 24.39 -16.56
C LEU A 22 9.69 25.05 -15.47
N ASP A 23 9.57 24.53 -14.24
CA ASP A 23 10.34 25.05 -13.11
C ASP A 23 11.82 25.09 -13.52
N THR A 24 12.45 26.26 -13.38
CA THR A 24 13.87 26.46 -13.69
C THR A 24 14.75 25.40 -13.04
N GLU A 25 14.38 24.93 -11.85
CA GLU A 25 15.11 23.87 -11.15
C GLU A 25 15.01 22.51 -11.87
N LEU A 26 13.86 22.21 -12.49
CA LEU A 26 13.69 20.99 -13.27
C LEU A 26 14.37 21.09 -14.64
N ALA A 27 14.33 22.27 -15.26
CA ALA A 27 15.06 22.55 -16.48
C ALA A 27 16.56 22.34 -16.28
N ASP A 28 17.11 22.86 -15.17
CA ASP A 28 18.51 22.70 -14.81
C ASP A 28 18.87 21.23 -14.56
N LYS A 29 18.05 20.47 -13.82
CA LYS A 29 18.27 19.03 -13.59
C LYS A 29 18.22 18.20 -14.87
N LEU A 30 17.33 18.55 -15.81
CA LEU A 30 17.26 17.88 -17.12
C LEU A 30 18.50 18.19 -17.96
N LEU A 31 18.99 19.44 -17.94
CA LEU A 31 20.22 19.83 -18.62
C LEU A 31 21.46 19.17 -18.02
N GLU A 32 21.55 19.08 -16.69
CA GLU A 32 22.61 18.35 -15.98
C GLU A 32 22.59 16.86 -16.36
N PHE A 33 21.42 16.23 -16.38
CA PHE A 33 21.28 14.84 -16.81
C PHE A 33 21.72 14.65 -18.27
N CYS A 34 21.29 15.52 -19.18
CA CYS A 34 21.70 15.47 -20.58
C CYS A 34 23.22 15.69 -20.74
N ALA A 35 23.83 16.57 -19.95
CA ALA A 35 25.26 16.84 -19.98
C ALA A 35 26.10 15.69 -19.42
N ALA A 36 25.54 14.88 -18.53
CA ALA A 36 26.18 13.68 -17.98
C ALA A 36 26.18 12.49 -18.95
N LEU A 37 25.39 12.55 -20.04
CA LEU A 37 25.36 11.49 -21.05
C LEU A 37 26.53 11.62 -22.03
N PRO A 38 27.17 10.51 -22.42
CA PRO A 38 28.25 10.53 -23.40
C PRO A 38 27.74 11.02 -24.77
N ASN A 39 28.59 11.73 -25.53
CA ASN A 39 28.32 12.34 -26.85
C ASN A 39 28.00 11.36 -28.00
N GLN A 40 27.48 10.17 -27.69
CA GLN A 40 26.97 9.22 -28.66
C GLN A 40 25.44 9.34 -28.66
N GLY A 41 24.82 9.26 -29.84
CA GLY A 41 23.38 9.47 -29.99
C GLY A 41 22.57 8.63 -28.99
N CYS A 42 21.99 9.30 -28.00
CA CYS A 42 21.18 8.68 -26.97
C CYS A 42 19.72 8.70 -27.40
N VAL A 43 19.06 7.54 -27.34
CA VAL A 43 17.60 7.47 -27.53
C VAL A 43 16.97 7.68 -26.16
N CYS A 44 16.36 8.84 -25.96
CA CYS A 44 15.47 9.06 -24.81
C CYS A 44 14.27 8.13 -24.95
N ARG A 45 14.17 7.14 -24.07
CA ARG A 45 13.03 6.24 -23.98
C ARG A 45 12.35 6.50 -22.65
N LEU A 46 11.07 6.85 -22.70
CA LEU A 46 10.20 6.91 -21.54
C LEU A 46 10.06 5.48 -21.01
N ALA A 47 10.77 5.15 -19.93
CA ALA A 47 10.45 3.97 -19.16
C ALA A 47 9.20 4.32 -18.35
N HIS A 48 8.05 3.80 -18.77
CA HIS A 48 6.84 3.77 -17.94
C HIS A 48 7.11 2.81 -16.78
N ASN A 49 7.94 3.24 -15.82
CA ASN A 49 8.08 2.56 -14.54
C ASN A 49 6.83 2.88 -13.74
N ASP A 50 5.85 2.00 -13.91
CA ASP A 50 4.51 1.99 -13.36
C ASP A 50 4.46 1.89 -11.83
N LEU A 51 5.19 2.77 -11.13
CA LEU A 51 5.09 2.93 -9.67
C LEU A 51 3.84 3.76 -9.26
N SER A 52 2.98 4.09 -10.21
CA SER A 52 1.76 4.90 -9.99
C SER A 52 0.59 4.53 -10.92
N SER A 53 0.58 3.32 -11.48
CA SER A 53 -0.57 2.82 -12.24
C SER A 53 -1.70 2.50 -11.26
N GLY A 54 -2.93 2.88 -11.57
CA GLY A 54 -4.10 2.57 -10.73
C GLY A 54 -4.25 1.07 -10.40
N THR A 55 -3.54 0.18 -11.11
CA THR A 55 -3.40 -1.25 -10.82
C THR A 55 -2.77 -1.54 -9.46
N ASP A 56 -1.76 -0.77 -9.03
CA ASP A 56 -1.15 -0.89 -7.69
C ASP A 56 -2.14 -0.48 -6.59
N THR A 57 -2.97 0.53 -6.85
CA THR A 57 -4.01 0.96 -5.91
C THR A 57 -5.11 -0.10 -5.78
N GLU A 58 -5.54 -0.72 -6.88
CA GLU A 58 -6.55 -1.79 -6.85
C GLU A 58 -6.04 -3.08 -6.21
N GLN A 59 -4.80 -3.47 -6.47
CA GLN A 59 -4.18 -4.62 -5.82
C GLN A 59 -4.05 -4.39 -4.31
N ARG A 60 -3.56 -3.21 -3.88
CA ARG A 60 -3.51 -2.87 -2.45
C ARG A 60 -4.89 -2.84 -1.82
N LEU A 61 -5.91 -2.33 -2.53
CA LEU A 61 -7.29 -2.35 -2.05
C LEU A 61 -7.77 -3.78 -1.81
N PHE A 62 -7.51 -4.69 -2.76
CA PHE A 62 -7.85 -6.10 -2.63
C PHE A 62 -7.15 -6.75 -1.42
N GLU A 63 -5.84 -6.54 -1.27
CA GLU A 63 -5.06 -7.06 -0.14
C GLU A 63 -5.58 -6.54 1.20
N ARG A 64 -5.93 -5.24 1.30
CA ARG A 64 -6.45 -4.64 2.52
C ARG A 64 -7.86 -5.10 2.86
N ILE A 65 -8.71 -5.33 1.87
CA ILE A 65 -10.05 -5.93 2.07
C ILE A 65 -9.91 -7.38 2.56
N ALA A 66 -9.01 -8.16 1.96
CA ALA A 66 -8.75 -9.53 2.40
C ALA A 66 -8.21 -9.59 3.84
N GLU A 67 -7.30 -8.67 4.20
CA GLU A 67 -6.82 -8.54 5.58
C GLU A 67 -7.96 -8.17 6.53
N ARG A 68 -8.83 -7.24 6.14
CA ARG A 68 -10.01 -6.82 6.92
C ARG A 68 -10.92 -8.01 7.23
N GLU A 69 -11.23 -8.84 6.24
CA GLU A 69 -12.02 -10.07 6.46
C GLU A 69 -11.36 -11.03 7.44
N LEU A 70 -10.04 -11.18 7.39
CA LEU A 70 -9.28 -12.01 8.33
C LEU A 70 -9.42 -11.46 9.75
N ARG A 71 -9.25 -10.15 9.94
CA ARG A 71 -9.37 -9.50 11.26
C ARG A 71 -10.80 -9.56 11.81
N GLU A 72 -11.83 -9.50 10.96
CA GLU A 72 -13.22 -9.73 11.37
C GLU A 72 -13.47 -11.17 11.84
N ARG A 73 -12.81 -12.16 11.23
CA ARG A 73 -12.89 -13.56 11.69
C ARG A 73 -12.19 -13.72 13.04
N GLU A 74 -11.00 -13.14 13.22
CA GLU A 74 -10.29 -13.12 14.50
C GLU A 74 -11.10 -12.44 15.60
N LEU A 75 -11.73 -11.30 15.30
CA LEU A 75 -12.61 -10.60 16.23
C LEU A 75 -13.77 -11.50 16.70
N ARG A 76 -14.47 -12.15 15.75
CA ARG A 76 -15.56 -13.10 16.06
C ARG A 76 -15.08 -14.27 16.89
N PHE A 77 -13.93 -14.85 16.54
CA PHE A 77 -13.32 -15.94 17.30
C PHE A 77 -13.04 -15.52 18.75
N ASN A 78 -12.45 -14.35 18.97
CA ASN A 78 -12.16 -13.86 20.31
C ASN A 78 -13.44 -13.52 21.09
N GLN A 79 -14.48 -12.99 20.44
CA GLN A 79 -15.79 -12.80 21.07
C GLN A 79 -16.42 -14.13 21.51
N GLU A 80 -16.33 -15.17 20.68
CA GLU A 80 -16.79 -16.51 21.06
C GLU A 80 -15.96 -17.09 22.20
N LEU A 81 -14.63 -16.91 22.19
CA LEU A 81 -13.74 -17.35 23.26
C LEU A 81 -14.13 -16.69 24.58
N LYS A 82 -14.39 -15.38 24.58
CA LYS A 82 -14.87 -14.63 25.75
C LYS A 82 -16.20 -15.20 26.27
N LYS A 83 -17.13 -15.52 25.38
CA LYS A 83 -18.43 -16.11 25.74
C LYS A 83 -18.26 -17.52 26.33
N LYS A 84 -17.44 -18.37 25.71
CA LYS A 84 -17.14 -19.74 26.17
C LYS A 84 -16.48 -19.74 27.54
N ALA A 85 -15.59 -18.79 27.80
CA ALA A 85 -14.94 -18.64 29.11
C ALA A 85 -15.95 -18.42 30.25
N SER A 86 -17.15 -17.88 29.97
CA SER A 86 -18.21 -17.74 30.99
C SER A 86 -18.84 -19.07 31.42
N ASN A 87 -18.67 -20.14 30.63
CA ASN A 87 -19.20 -21.47 30.92
C ASN A 87 -18.14 -22.39 31.52
N GLN A 88 -16.89 -21.93 31.64
CA GLN A 88 -15.80 -22.67 32.28
C GLN A 88 -16.06 -22.79 33.78
N LYS A 89 -15.95 -24.01 34.34
CA LYS A 89 -16.09 -24.26 35.78
C LYS A 89 -14.85 -23.85 36.58
N ASP A 90 -13.68 -23.85 35.94
CA ASP A 90 -12.43 -23.43 36.55
C ASP A 90 -12.26 -21.90 36.39
N PHE A 91 -12.25 -21.20 37.53
CA PHE A 91 -12.12 -19.74 37.57
C PHE A 91 -10.77 -19.25 37.03
N ALA A 92 -9.68 -19.97 37.28
CA ALA A 92 -8.36 -19.56 36.80
C ALA A 92 -8.27 -19.67 35.27
N VAL A 93 -8.80 -20.77 34.72
CA VAL A 93 -8.88 -20.98 33.27
C VAL A 93 -9.84 -19.97 32.62
N SER A 94 -11.00 -19.71 33.24
CA SER A 94 -11.96 -18.70 32.77
C SER A 94 -11.34 -17.30 32.73
N ALA A 95 -10.66 -16.89 33.80
CA ALA A 95 -10.03 -15.58 33.89
C ALA A 95 -8.90 -15.41 32.85
N ALA A 96 -8.07 -16.44 32.66
CA ALA A 96 -7.02 -16.43 31.64
C ALA A 96 -7.62 -16.30 30.23
N GLN A 97 -8.64 -17.10 29.91
CA GLN A 97 -9.31 -17.03 28.61
C GLN A 97 -9.99 -15.69 28.35
N ARG A 98 -10.60 -15.08 29.38
CA ARG A 98 -11.20 -13.74 29.25
C ARG A 98 -10.15 -12.68 28.93
N ARG A 99 -9.00 -12.69 29.61
CA ARG A 99 -7.90 -11.77 29.32
C ARG A 99 -7.40 -11.92 27.89
N THR A 100 -7.07 -13.16 27.48
CA THR A 100 -6.62 -13.43 26.11
C THR A 100 -7.66 -13.00 25.06
N ALA A 101 -8.94 -13.25 25.33
CA ALA A 101 -10.01 -12.84 24.44
C ALA A 101 -10.17 -11.31 24.39
N GLU A 102 -10.04 -10.61 25.51
CA GLU A 102 -10.11 -9.14 25.57
C GLU A 102 -8.94 -8.49 24.84
N ASP A 103 -7.72 -8.98 25.05
CA ASP A 103 -6.53 -8.51 24.33
C ASP A 103 -6.67 -8.75 22.82
N GLY A 104 -7.15 -9.94 22.42
CA GLY A 104 -7.40 -10.28 21.03
C GLY A 104 -8.52 -9.44 20.38
N ILE A 105 -9.59 -9.13 21.11
CA ILE A 105 -10.63 -8.20 20.65
C ILE A 105 -10.05 -6.81 20.44
N ALA A 106 -9.33 -6.27 21.43
CA ALA A 106 -8.76 -4.93 21.36
C ALA A 106 -7.78 -4.80 20.18
N ALA A 107 -6.89 -5.78 19.98
CA ALA A 107 -5.95 -5.80 18.87
C ALA A 107 -6.66 -5.88 17.51
N ALA A 108 -7.65 -6.76 17.36
CA ALA A 108 -8.40 -6.90 16.12
C ALA A 108 -9.21 -5.62 15.80
N THR A 109 -9.85 -5.01 16.81
CA THR A 109 -10.59 -3.76 16.64
C THR A 109 -9.69 -2.60 16.24
N ALA A 110 -8.51 -2.46 16.87
CA ALA A 110 -7.56 -1.41 16.51
C ALA A 110 -7.06 -1.57 15.07
N ARG A 111 -6.73 -2.79 14.64
CA ARG A 111 -6.30 -3.05 13.25
C ARG A 111 -7.42 -2.82 12.24
N LEU A 112 -8.66 -3.19 12.56
CA LEU A 112 -9.82 -2.92 11.70
C LEU A 112 -10.02 -1.42 11.47
N ALA A 113 -9.91 -0.60 12.53
CA ALA A 113 -10.01 0.85 12.39
C ALA A 113 -8.92 1.43 11.47
N ALA A 114 -7.67 0.98 11.63
CA ALA A 114 -6.57 1.39 10.75
C ALA A 114 -6.79 0.94 9.29
N LEU A 115 -7.29 -0.28 9.09
CA LEU A 115 -7.63 -0.79 7.75
C LEU A 115 -8.75 0.01 7.09
N ASP A 116 -9.76 0.43 7.84
CA ASP A 116 -10.84 1.26 7.31
C ASP A 116 -10.30 2.62 6.83
N GLU A 117 -9.36 3.23 7.55
CA GLU A 117 -8.66 4.46 7.11
C GLU A 117 -7.81 4.24 5.85
N GLU A 118 -7.01 3.16 5.80
CA GLU A 118 -6.18 2.81 4.64
C GLU A 118 -7.04 2.56 3.39
N VAL A 119 -8.16 1.85 3.54
CA VAL A 119 -9.10 1.57 2.44
C VAL A 119 -9.78 2.85 1.96
N LEU A 120 -10.12 3.78 2.85
CA LEU A 120 -10.67 5.08 2.46
C LEU A 120 -9.66 5.88 1.64
N GLU A 121 -8.39 5.91 2.06
CA GLU A 121 -7.33 6.60 1.33
C GLU A 121 -7.10 6.00 -0.06
N LEU A 122 -7.02 4.67 -0.16
CA LEU A 122 -6.85 3.96 -1.43
C LEU A 122 -8.05 4.19 -2.36
N ASN A 123 -9.27 4.22 -1.84
CA ASN A 123 -10.45 4.56 -2.63
C ASN A 123 -10.44 6.01 -3.14
N ARG A 124 -9.86 6.95 -2.37
CA ARG A 124 -9.66 8.33 -2.85
C ARG A 124 -8.66 8.35 -4.01
N LYS A 125 -7.49 7.73 -3.84
CA LYS A 125 -6.45 7.63 -4.88
C LYS A 125 -6.95 6.95 -6.16
N LYS A 126 -7.75 5.89 -6.02
CA LYS A 126 -8.37 5.19 -7.16
C LYS A 126 -9.28 6.11 -7.98
N LYS A 127 -9.96 7.08 -7.35
CA LYS A 127 -10.81 8.06 -8.06
C LYS A 127 -10.00 9.12 -8.78
N GLU A 128 -8.85 9.50 -8.21
CA GLU A 128 -7.95 10.52 -8.76
C GLU A 128 -7.16 9.98 -9.96
N ALA A 129 -6.79 8.70 -9.95
CA ALA A 129 -6.03 8.05 -11.03
C ALA A 129 -6.59 6.64 -11.36
N PRO A 130 -7.76 6.55 -12.01
CA PRO A 130 -8.30 5.28 -12.47
C PRO A 130 -7.42 4.68 -13.57
N TRP A 131 -7.03 3.41 -13.41
CA TRP A 131 -6.14 2.70 -14.34
C TRP A 131 -6.67 2.58 -15.78
N TYR A 132 -7.99 2.71 -15.97
CA TYR A 132 -8.64 2.64 -17.27
C TYR A 132 -8.73 4.01 -17.99
N MET A 133 -8.22 5.08 -17.39
CA MET A 133 -8.14 6.42 -18.01
C MET A 133 -6.72 6.85 -18.38
N LEU A 134 -5.74 5.96 -18.20
CA LEU A 134 -4.37 6.07 -18.75
C LEU A 134 -4.31 5.32 -20.08
#